data_AF-A0A841KWS2-F1
#
_entry.id   AF-A0A841KWS2-F1
#
_cell.length_a   1.000
_cell.length_b   1.000
_cell.length_c   1.000
_cell.angle_alpha   90.00
_cell.angle_beta   90.00
_cell.angle_gamma   90.00
#
_symmetry.space_group_name_H-M   'P 1'
#
loop_
_entity.id
_entity.type
_entity.pdbx_description
1 polymer ?
#
loop_
_entity_poly.entity_id
_entity_poly.type
_entity_poly.pdbx_seq_one_letter_code
_entity_poly.pdbx_strand_id
1 'polypeptide(L)'
;MLYHVQRGDSLSSIAKKFNTTSNTILQANVVCNPDFIFVGQPLIIPDPNTNLPKAGGLPYYILLPGDTLNCLSRQFNVSLQTLVAANQIHDTNLIYSGDELLIVQDIADPEEFYQSWKRIGDINCDLITPLEEYGIFYLGSFQWQALGQKYVPYPIDLLSHPCETVRFYAAISLGRLAYGLRAKEELRYVARNDPSSAVAEIAALALRRINLVEVQGNRLHVMTNPNRLLTQPDLASPSTTISQGIRIIVLRWNIPSPTSEEGPRGGIQIYDQVMVVNTGQVGFMPRLGFNEITFI
;
A
#
# COMPACT_ATOMS: atom_id res chain seq x y z
N MET A 1 5.75 -11.07 -17.86
CA MET A 1 5.31 -9.77 -18.46
C MET A 1 3.98 -9.28 -17.90
N LEU A 2 3.68 -7.98 -18.03
CA LEU A 2 2.36 -7.43 -17.76
C LEU A 2 1.53 -7.39 -19.06
N TYR A 3 0.42 -8.11 -19.08
CA TYR A 3 -0.50 -8.20 -20.21
C TYR A 3 -1.84 -7.56 -19.87
N HIS A 4 -2.41 -6.79 -20.79
CA HIS A 4 -3.78 -6.28 -20.65
C HIS A 4 -4.70 -7.13 -21.51
N VAL A 5 -5.73 -7.72 -20.90
CA VAL A 5 -6.69 -8.59 -21.58
C VAL A 5 -7.33 -7.86 -22.77
N GLN A 6 -7.37 -8.53 -23.92
CA GLN A 6 -7.92 -8.02 -25.17
C GLN A 6 -9.31 -8.63 -25.45
N ARG A 7 -10.04 -8.03 -26.39
CA ARG A 7 -11.35 -8.56 -26.80
C ARG A 7 -11.19 -9.99 -27.35
N GLY A 8 -11.96 -10.93 -26.78
CA GLY A 8 -11.96 -12.34 -27.19
C GLY A 8 -10.94 -13.21 -26.45
N ASP A 9 -10.16 -12.63 -25.53
CA ASP A 9 -9.27 -13.40 -24.69
C ASP A 9 -10.02 -14.24 -23.65
N SER A 10 -9.48 -15.42 -23.36
CA SER A 10 -9.77 -16.24 -22.19
C SER A 10 -8.45 -16.58 -21.50
N LEU A 11 -8.48 -17.04 -20.25
CA LEU A 11 -7.25 -17.50 -19.58
C LEU A 11 -6.55 -18.62 -20.35
N SER A 12 -7.29 -19.47 -21.07
CA SER A 12 -6.74 -20.57 -21.87
C SER A 12 -6.11 -20.07 -23.17
N SER A 13 -6.73 -19.10 -23.86
CA SER A 13 -6.16 -18.52 -25.08
C SER A 13 -4.90 -17.70 -24.78
N ILE A 14 -4.90 -16.94 -23.67
CA ILE A 14 -3.73 -16.20 -23.18
C ILE A 14 -2.62 -17.18 -22.80
N ALA A 15 -2.93 -18.22 -22.03
CA ALA A 15 -1.94 -19.22 -21.63
C ALA A 15 -1.25 -19.87 -22.85
N LYS A 16 -2.05 -20.28 -23.85
CA LYS A 16 -1.53 -20.84 -25.11
C LYS A 16 -0.66 -19.84 -25.87
N LYS A 17 -1.07 -18.58 -25.96
CA LYS A 17 -0.33 -17.51 -26.64
C LYS A 17 1.06 -17.29 -26.05
N PHE A 18 1.18 -17.39 -24.72
CA PHE A 18 2.44 -17.16 -24.00
C PHE A 18 3.14 -18.44 -23.56
N ASN A 19 2.76 -19.59 -24.13
CA ASN A 19 3.35 -20.89 -23.82
C ASN A 19 3.42 -21.20 -22.30
N THR A 20 2.38 -20.82 -21.56
CA THR A 20 2.22 -21.06 -20.12
C THR A 20 0.91 -21.80 -19.84
N THR A 21 0.50 -21.93 -18.58
CA THR A 21 -0.78 -22.53 -18.21
C THR A 21 -1.70 -21.52 -17.53
N SER A 22 -3.02 -21.72 -17.65
CA SER A 22 -3.99 -20.88 -16.93
C SER A 22 -3.76 -20.95 -15.42
N ASN A 23 -3.34 -22.11 -14.89
CA ASN A 23 -3.00 -22.24 -13.47
C ASN A 23 -1.79 -21.38 -13.07
N THR A 24 -0.73 -21.34 -13.90
CA THR A 24 0.43 -20.47 -13.67
C THR A 24 0.03 -18.99 -13.67
N ILE A 25 -0.86 -18.58 -14.59
CA ILE A 25 -1.41 -17.21 -14.60
C ILE A 25 -2.21 -16.94 -13.32
N LEU A 26 -3.08 -17.86 -12.90
CA LEU A 26 -3.88 -17.73 -11.67
C LEU A 26 -3.02 -17.70 -10.40
N GLN A 27 -1.89 -18.40 -10.37
CA GLN A 27 -0.98 -18.36 -9.21
C GLN A 27 -0.30 -16.99 -9.07
N ALA A 28 0.00 -16.32 -10.19
CA ALA A 28 0.64 -15.01 -10.20
C ALA A 28 -0.32 -13.82 -10.08
N ASN A 29 -1.64 -14.04 -10.14
CA ASN A 29 -2.64 -12.97 -10.12
C ASN A 29 -3.75 -13.23 -9.10
N VAL A 30 -4.39 -12.16 -8.64
CA VAL A 30 -5.66 -12.25 -7.92
C VAL A 30 -6.78 -12.28 -8.95
N VAL A 31 -7.40 -13.43 -9.13
CA VAL A 31 -8.54 -13.64 -10.03
C VAL A 31 -9.60 -14.43 -9.28
N CYS A 32 -10.73 -13.78 -9.00
CA CYS A 32 -11.81 -14.40 -8.24
C CYS A 32 -12.73 -15.29 -9.05
N ASN A 33 -12.90 -14.97 -10.33
CA ASN A 33 -13.66 -15.79 -11.26
C ASN A 33 -12.81 -16.04 -12.52
N PRO A 34 -12.19 -17.23 -12.65
CA PRO A 34 -11.36 -17.58 -13.80
C PRO A 34 -12.11 -17.54 -15.15
N ASP A 35 -13.42 -17.74 -15.14
CA ASP A 35 -14.27 -17.70 -16.34
C ASP A 35 -14.73 -16.28 -16.69
N PHE A 36 -14.42 -15.30 -15.83
CA PHE A 36 -14.77 -13.89 -16.01
C PHE A 36 -13.51 -13.02 -15.91
N ILE A 37 -12.80 -12.93 -17.03
CA ILE A 37 -11.81 -11.87 -17.25
C ILE A 37 -12.41 -10.80 -18.17
N PHE A 38 -11.97 -9.55 -18.01
CA PHE A 38 -12.54 -8.41 -18.75
C PHE A 38 -11.48 -7.66 -19.52
N VAL A 39 -11.87 -7.01 -20.62
CA VAL A 39 -10.97 -6.23 -21.46
C VAL A 39 -10.29 -5.12 -20.65
N GLY A 40 -8.98 -5.01 -20.77
CA GLY A 40 -8.15 -4.08 -20.00
C GLY A 40 -7.71 -4.62 -18.64
N GLN A 41 -8.21 -5.77 -18.19
CA GLN A 41 -7.74 -6.38 -16.94
C GLN A 41 -6.23 -6.64 -17.02
N PRO A 42 -5.44 -6.14 -16.06
CA PRO A 42 -4.01 -6.34 -16.07
C PRO A 42 -3.69 -7.72 -15.46
N LEU A 43 -2.99 -8.57 -16.21
CA LEU A 43 -2.55 -9.89 -15.79
C LEU A 43 -1.02 -9.99 -15.88
N ILE A 44 -0.39 -10.47 -14.82
CA ILE A 44 0.99 -10.94 -14.86
C ILE A 44 0.99 -12.28 -15.56
N ILE A 45 1.76 -12.38 -16.64
CA ILE A 45 2.00 -13.64 -17.34
C ILE A 45 3.43 -14.05 -16.96
N PRO A 46 3.59 -15.03 -16.05
CA PRO A 46 4.90 -15.53 -15.67
C PRO A 46 5.51 -16.32 -16.81
N ASP A 47 6.84 -16.27 -16.90
CA ASP A 47 7.56 -17.27 -17.70
C ASP A 47 7.34 -18.66 -17.06
N PRO A 48 7.21 -19.74 -17.86
CA PRO A 48 6.84 -21.06 -17.36
C PRO A 48 7.76 -21.63 -16.28
N ASN A 49 9.01 -21.14 -16.20
CA ASN A 49 10.03 -21.59 -15.27
C ASN A 49 10.27 -20.60 -14.11
N THR A 50 9.44 -19.57 -13.98
CA THR A 50 9.62 -18.53 -12.98
C THR A 50 8.44 -18.50 -12.01
N ASN A 51 8.74 -18.79 -10.74
CA ASN A 51 7.78 -18.58 -9.66
C ASN A 51 7.80 -17.11 -9.24
N LEU A 52 6.79 -16.36 -9.67
CA LEU A 52 6.58 -14.97 -9.26
C LEU A 52 5.72 -14.92 -7.99
N PRO A 53 5.98 -13.98 -7.07
CA PRO A 53 5.03 -13.69 -6.02
C PRO A 53 3.72 -13.18 -6.65
N LYS A 54 2.60 -13.48 -6.00
CA LYS A 54 1.28 -13.10 -6.49
C LYS A 54 1.15 -11.58 -6.52
N ALA A 55 0.67 -11.03 -7.64
CA ALA A 55 0.41 -9.62 -7.77
C ALA A 55 -0.77 -9.15 -6.90
N GLY A 56 -0.74 -7.92 -6.41
CA GLY A 56 -1.81 -7.37 -5.57
C GLY A 56 -1.77 -7.82 -4.11
N GLY A 57 -0.60 -8.11 -3.55
CA GLY A 57 -0.41 -8.50 -2.14
C GLY A 57 -0.64 -7.39 -1.10
N LEU A 58 -0.22 -7.64 0.14
CA LEU A 58 -0.32 -6.70 1.28
C LEU A 58 0.47 -5.39 1.02
N PRO A 59 0.07 -4.25 1.62
CA PRO A 59 -1.08 -4.08 2.52
C PRO A 59 -2.36 -3.60 1.81
N TYR A 60 -2.35 -3.33 0.49
CA TYR A 60 -3.52 -2.86 -0.23
C TYR A 60 -3.78 -3.66 -1.51
N TYR A 61 -5.06 -3.77 -1.86
CA TYR A 61 -5.53 -4.34 -3.11
C TYR A 61 -6.57 -3.42 -3.75
N ILE A 62 -6.51 -3.23 -5.07
CA ILE A 62 -7.54 -2.47 -5.80
C ILE A 62 -8.60 -3.45 -6.30
N LEU A 63 -9.85 -3.25 -5.88
CA LEU A 63 -10.98 -4.10 -6.26
C LEU A 63 -11.22 -4.08 -7.77
N LEU A 64 -11.30 -5.26 -8.36
CA LEU A 64 -11.60 -5.49 -9.76
C LEU A 64 -13.05 -5.96 -9.96
N PRO A 65 -13.62 -5.77 -11.16
CA PRO A 65 -14.90 -6.37 -11.53
C PRO A 65 -14.89 -7.89 -11.30
N GLY A 66 -15.93 -8.39 -10.61
CA GLY A 66 -16.09 -9.81 -10.29
C GLY A 66 -15.44 -10.26 -8.98
N ASP A 67 -14.74 -9.37 -8.27
CA ASP A 67 -14.24 -9.67 -6.95
C ASP A 67 -15.36 -9.81 -5.91
N THR A 68 -15.09 -10.65 -4.90
CA THR A 68 -15.93 -10.79 -3.71
C THR A 68 -15.03 -10.89 -2.49
N LEU A 69 -15.48 -10.38 -1.33
CA LEU A 69 -14.69 -10.48 -0.10
C LEU A 69 -14.35 -11.93 0.28
N ASN A 70 -15.27 -12.87 0.05
CA ASN A 70 -15.04 -14.30 0.28
C ASN A 70 -13.92 -14.89 -0.58
N CYS A 71 -13.85 -14.47 -1.84
CA CYS A 71 -12.75 -14.90 -2.69
C CYS A 71 -11.44 -14.23 -2.24
N LEU A 72 -11.45 -12.90 -2.05
CA LEU A 72 -10.25 -12.14 -1.70
C LEU A 72 -9.65 -12.60 -0.37
N SER A 73 -10.50 -12.94 0.61
CA SER A 73 -10.06 -13.50 1.89
C SER A 73 -9.25 -14.80 1.69
N ARG A 74 -9.68 -15.68 0.77
CA ARG A 74 -8.93 -16.89 0.40
C ARG A 74 -7.67 -16.57 -0.41
N GLN A 75 -7.75 -15.61 -1.35
CA GLN A 75 -6.62 -15.22 -2.20
C GLN A 75 -5.45 -14.67 -1.39
N PHE A 76 -5.76 -13.93 -0.31
CA PHE A 76 -4.78 -13.32 0.60
C PHE A 76 -4.54 -14.11 1.89
N ASN A 77 -5.22 -15.23 2.08
CA ASN A 77 -5.14 -16.04 3.30
C ASN A 77 -5.44 -15.23 4.58
N VAL A 78 -6.46 -14.36 4.53
CA VAL A 78 -6.95 -13.58 5.67
C VAL A 78 -8.38 -14.00 6.00
N SER A 79 -8.80 -13.87 7.26
CA SER A 79 -10.19 -14.19 7.61
C SER A 79 -11.14 -13.14 6.99
N LEU A 80 -12.34 -13.57 6.59
CA LEU A 80 -13.37 -12.63 6.11
C LEU A 80 -13.68 -11.57 7.18
N GLN A 81 -13.73 -11.98 8.45
CA GLN A 81 -14.00 -11.09 9.57
C GLN A 81 -12.92 -10.01 9.72
N THR A 82 -11.64 -10.39 9.65
CA THR A 82 -10.50 -9.46 9.66
C THR A 82 -10.61 -8.49 8.51
N LEU A 83 -10.85 -9.00 7.29
CA LEU A 83 -10.95 -8.18 6.09
C LEU A 83 -12.08 -7.15 6.18
N VAL A 84 -13.25 -7.58 6.64
CA VAL A 84 -14.43 -6.72 6.83
C VAL A 84 -14.18 -5.66 7.90
N ALA A 85 -13.63 -6.06 9.05
CA ALA A 85 -13.38 -5.16 10.16
C ALA A 85 -12.29 -4.12 9.83
N ALA A 86 -11.19 -4.53 9.19
CA ALA A 86 -10.09 -3.64 8.82
C ALA A 86 -10.51 -2.55 7.81
N ASN A 87 -11.57 -2.80 7.05
CA ASN A 87 -12.11 -1.88 6.06
C ASN A 87 -13.44 -1.23 6.47
N GLN A 88 -13.91 -1.48 7.70
CA GLN A 88 -15.17 -0.94 8.23
C GLN A 88 -16.37 -1.24 7.29
N ILE A 89 -16.37 -2.43 6.67
CA ILE A 89 -17.41 -2.82 5.71
C ILE A 89 -18.67 -3.24 6.48
N HIS A 90 -19.78 -2.53 6.26
CA HIS A 90 -21.06 -2.85 6.91
C HIS A 90 -21.88 -3.89 6.14
N ASP A 91 -21.86 -3.83 4.80
CA ASP A 91 -22.50 -4.80 3.92
C ASP A 91 -21.45 -5.45 3.03
N THR A 92 -21.22 -6.74 3.24
CA THR A 92 -20.19 -7.51 2.52
C THR A 92 -20.49 -7.69 1.04
N ASN A 93 -21.73 -7.41 0.60
CA ASN A 93 -22.14 -7.50 -0.80
C ASN A 93 -22.03 -6.15 -1.53
N LEU A 94 -21.77 -5.05 -0.82
CA LEU A 94 -21.64 -3.71 -1.38
C LEU A 94 -20.18 -3.27 -1.39
N ILE A 95 -19.40 -3.85 -2.31
CA ILE A 95 -18.04 -3.43 -2.62
C ILE A 95 -17.97 -2.92 -4.07
N TYR A 96 -17.17 -1.89 -4.32
CA TYR A 96 -17.13 -1.25 -5.64
C TYR A 96 -15.77 -1.45 -6.31
N SER A 97 -15.81 -1.79 -7.60
CA SER A 97 -14.58 -1.86 -8.38
C SER A 97 -13.89 -0.49 -8.40
N GLY A 98 -12.57 -0.53 -8.23
CA GLY A 98 -11.73 0.64 -8.10
C GLY A 98 -11.48 1.03 -6.65
N ASP A 99 -12.24 0.56 -5.68
CA ASP A 99 -11.94 0.85 -4.28
C ASP A 99 -10.62 0.18 -3.84
N GLU A 100 -9.92 0.84 -2.93
CA GLU A 100 -8.69 0.33 -2.33
C GLU A 100 -9.02 -0.38 -1.02
N LEU A 101 -8.76 -1.68 -0.98
CA LEU A 101 -9.04 -2.56 0.13
C LEU A 101 -7.77 -2.76 0.95
N LEU A 102 -7.81 -2.40 2.23
CA LEU A 102 -6.75 -2.68 3.19
C LEU A 102 -6.76 -4.18 3.53
N ILE A 103 -5.63 -4.83 3.35
CA ILE A 103 -5.43 -6.24 3.66
C ILE A 103 -4.43 -6.32 4.82
N VAL A 104 -4.90 -6.78 5.98
CA VAL A 104 -4.08 -7.06 7.17
C VAL A 104 -4.30 -8.51 7.60
N GLN A 105 -3.28 -9.12 8.20
CA GLN A 105 -3.35 -10.52 8.65
C GLN A 105 -4.31 -10.67 9.84
N ASP A 106 -4.30 -9.70 10.72
CA ASP A 106 -5.04 -9.62 11.97
C ASP A 106 -5.33 -8.16 12.33
N ILE A 107 -6.19 -7.97 13.34
CA ILE A 107 -6.45 -6.65 13.96
C ILE A 107 -5.95 -6.74 15.39
N ALA A 108 -4.96 -5.90 15.71
CA ALA A 108 -4.38 -5.87 17.04
C ALA A 108 -5.38 -5.40 18.10
N ASP A 109 -5.19 -5.81 19.36
CA ASP A 109 -5.86 -5.14 20.47
C ASP A 109 -5.35 -3.68 20.56
N PRO A 110 -6.24 -2.67 20.56
CA PRO A 110 -5.82 -1.27 20.46
C PRO A 110 -4.92 -0.81 21.62
N GLU A 111 -5.19 -1.28 22.84
CA GLU A 111 -4.46 -0.84 24.04
C GLU A 111 -3.10 -1.55 24.12
N GLU A 112 -3.07 -2.86 23.89
CA GLU A 112 -1.80 -3.60 23.80
C GLU A 112 -0.91 -3.05 22.68
N PHE A 113 -1.51 -2.73 21.54
CA PHE A 113 -0.80 -2.17 20.39
C PHE A 113 -0.25 -0.77 20.67
N TYR A 114 -1.06 0.13 21.22
CA TYR A 114 -0.60 1.44 21.70
C TYR A 114 0.56 1.30 22.69
N GLN A 115 0.42 0.38 23.66
CA GLN A 115 1.43 0.18 24.68
C GLN A 115 2.72 -0.41 24.12
N SER A 116 2.65 -1.22 23.07
CA SER A 116 3.84 -1.73 22.39
C SER A 116 4.67 -0.61 21.75
N TRP A 117 4.04 0.41 21.15
CA TRP A 117 4.73 1.58 20.60
C TRP A 117 5.26 2.50 21.70
N LYS A 118 4.49 2.69 22.77
CA LYS A 118 4.87 3.56 23.90
C LYS A 118 6.07 3.05 24.69
N ARG A 119 6.17 1.73 24.89
CA ARG A 119 7.25 1.11 25.69
C ARG A 119 8.57 1.00 24.94
N ILE A 120 8.58 1.11 23.61
CA ILE A 120 9.84 1.14 22.85
C ILE A 120 10.68 2.37 23.27
N GLY A 121 10.09 3.41 23.85
CA GLY A 121 10.81 4.52 24.50
C GLY A 121 11.52 4.20 25.82
N ASP A 122 11.25 3.05 26.44
CA ASP A 122 12.06 2.52 27.55
C ASP A 122 13.33 1.80 27.05
N ILE A 123 13.42 1.57 25.73
CA ILE A 123 14.59 1.07 25.00
C ILE A 123 15.33 2.28 24.41
N ASN A 124 16.66 2.22 24.34
CA ASN A 124 17.44 3.27 23.68
C ASN A 124 16.97 3.44 22.22
N CYS A 125 16.45 4.62 21.87
CA CYS A 125 15.93 4.95 20.54
C CYS A 125 16.95 4.66 19.42
N ASP A 126 18.24 4.74 19.73
CA ASP A 126 19.34 4.50 18.79
C ASP A 126 19.54 3.01 18.44
N LEU A 127 18.84 2.10 19.12
CA LEU A 127 18.96 0.65 18.92
C LEU A 127 17.85 0.06 18.04
N ILE A 128 16.90 0.87 17.57
CA ILE A 128 15.84 0.40 16.67
C ILE A 128 16.49 -0.01 15.35
N THR A 129 16.41 -1.30 15.03
CA THR A 129 16.94 -1.84 13.76
C THR A 129 16.00 -1.56 12.59
N PRO A 130 16.50 -1.53 11.33
CA PRO A 130 15.62 -1.39 10.16
C PRO A 130 14.54 -2.47 10.06
N LEU A 131 14.81 -3.68 10.57
CA LEU A 131 13.83 -4.77 10.58
C LEU A 131 12.73 -4.53 11.60
N GLU A 132 13.06 -4.03 12.80
CA GLU A 132 12.08 -3.63 13.81
C GLU A 132 11.28 -2.42 13.34
N GLU A 133 11.94 -1.45 12.70
CA GLU A 133 11.27 -0.30 12.12
C GLU A 133 10.20 -0.73 11.11
N TYR A 134 10.58 -1.65 10.22
CA TYR A 134 9.67 -2.25 9.28
C TYR A 134 8.53 -3.04 9.94
N GLY A 135 8.88 -3.97 10.84
CA GLY A 135 7.94 -4.91 11.43
C GLY A 135 6.95 -4.26 12.40
N ILE A 136 7.41 -3.27 13.16
CA ILE A 136 6.62 -2.62 14.23
C ILE A 136 5.93 -1.38 13.70
N PHE A 137 6.69 -0.46 13.10
CA PHE A 137 6.19 0.88 12.82
C PHE A 137 5.58 1.00 11.42
N TYR A 138 6.28 0.51 10.39
CA TYR A 138 5.75 0.52 9.03
C TYR A 138 4.48 -0.34 8.93
N LEU A 139 4.55 -1.63 9.29
CA LEU A 139 3.38 -2.51 9.27
C LEU A 139 2.32 -2.04 10.26
N GLY A 140 2.74 -1.52 11.41
CA GLY A 140 1.82 -1.00 12.41
C GLY A 140 1.06 0.26 11.97
N SER A 141 1.58 1.06 11.03
CA SER A 141 0.82 2.18 10.47
C SER A 141 -0.47 1.74 9.73
N PHE A 142 -0.46 0.53 9.15
CA PHE A 142 -1.65 -0.09 8.55
C PHE A 142 -2.57 -0.70 9.61
N GLN A 143 -2.02 -1.21 10.71
CA GLN A 143 -2.81 -1.65 11.87
C GLN A 143 -3.60 -0.49 12.47
N TRP A 144 -2.99 0.70 12.61
CA TRP A 144 -3.72 1.90 13.04
C TRP A 144 -4.88 2.23 12.09
N GLN A 145 -4.66 2.15 10.78
CA GLN A 145 -5.73 2.36 9.80
C GLN A 145 -6.85 1.30 9.94
N ALA A 146 -6.50 0.03 10.13
CA ALA A 146 -7.44 -1.06 10.32
C ALA A 146 -8.29 -0.89 11.59
N LEU A 147 -7.68 -0.40 12.68
CA LEU A 147 -8.35 -0.08 13.94
C LEU A 147 -9.40 1.02 13.77
N GLY A 148 -9.16 1.96 12.85
CA GLY A 148 -10.13 2.97 12.47
C GLY A 148 -10.16 4.20 13.38
N GLN A 149 -11.01 5.15 13.00
CA GLN A 149 -10.98 6.54 13.49
C GLN A 149 -11.11 6.65 15.02
N LYS A 150 -11.86 5.74 15.64
CA LYS A 150 -12.10 5.71 17.09
C LYS A 150 -10.80 5.74 17.90
N TYR A 151 -9.70 5.22 17.33
CA TYR A 151 -8.41 5.07 18.00
C TYR A 151 -7.36 6.10 17.58
N VAL A 152 -7.73 7.12 16.79
CA VAL A 152 -6.88 8.29 16.48
C VAL A 152 -6.22 8.96 17.71
N PRO A 153 -6.85 9.01 18.91
CA PRO A 153 -6.18 9.56 20.09
C PRO A 153 -4.84 8.89 20.45
N TYR A 154 -4.64 7.60 20.14
CA TYR A 154 -3.39 6.91 20.45
C TYR A 154 -2.22 7.40 19.58
N PRO A 155 -2.29 7.41 18.22
CA PRO A 155 -1.26 8.05 17.41
C PRO A 155 -1.04 9.53 17.72
N ILE A 156 -2.06 10.29 18.13
CA ILE A 156 -1.88 11.68 18.58
C ILE A 156 -0.96 11.74 19.80
N ASP A 157 -1.21 10.91 20.82
CA ASP A 157 -0.38 10.88 22.02
C ASP A 157 1.09 10.53 21.70
N LEU A 158 1.30 9.57 20.78
CA LEU A 158 2.60 9.14 20.31
C LEU A 158 3.40 10.22 19.56
N LEU A 159 2.79 11.32 19.11
CA LEU A 159 3.50 12.47 18.54
C LEU A 159 4.38 13.20 19.56
N SER A 160 4.19 12.95 20.85
CA SER A 160 5.02 13.54 21.92
C SER A 160 6.14 12.61 22.39
N HIS A 161 6.29 11.44 21.77
CA HIS A 161 7.21 10.40 22.20
C HIS A 161 8.70 10.82 22.07
N PRO A 162 9.60 10.43 22.99
CA PRO A 162 11.02 10.80 22.94
C PRO A 162 11.74 10.30 21.67
N CYS A 163 11.45 9.06 21.23
CA CYS A 163 12.05 8.51 20.01
C CYS A 163 11.48 9.13 18.74
N GLU A 164 12.36 9.58 17.85
CA GLU A 164 12.04 10.14 16.55
C GLU A 164 11.21 9.19 15.68
N THR A 165 11.62 7.92 15.58
CA THR A 165 10.93 6.89 14.79
C THR A 165 9.46 6.74 15.20
N VAL A 166 9.16 6.75 16.50
CA VAL A 166 7.78 6.64 16.99
C VAL A 166 6.96 7.84 16.55
N ARG A 167 7.49 9.06 16.69
CA ARG A 167 6.80 10.29 16.23
C ARG A 167 6.59 10.29 14.72
N PHE A 168 7.61 9.88 13.96
CA PHE A 168 7.57 9.78 12.50
C PHE A 168 6.43 8.87 12.05
N TYR A 169 6.37 7.65 12.56
CA TYR A 169 5.33 6.69 12.18
C TYR A 169 3.96 6.98 12.81
N ALA A 170 3.90 7.70 13.93
CA ALA A 170 2.65 8.23 14.45
C ALA A 170 2.05 9.25 13.46
N ALA A 171 2.87 10.15 12.91
CA ALA A 171 2.43 11.09 11.87
C ALA A 171 2.00 10.38 10.58
N ILE A 172 2.73 9.35 10.13
CA ILE A 172 2.31 8.47 9.02
C ILE A 172 0.93 7.89 9.27
N SER A 173 0.73 7.29 10.46
CA SER A 173 -0.51 6.61 10.85
C SER A 173 -1.69 7.57 10.84
N LEU A 174 -1.50 8.78 11.37
CA LEU A 174 -2.50 9.84 11.31
C LEU A 174 -2.81 10.26 9.87
N GLY A 175 -1.80 10.37 9.00
CA GLY A 175 -1.99 10.67 7.58
C GLY A 175 -2.89 9.65 6.89
N ARG A 176 -2.73 8.35 7.19
CA ARG A 176 -3.56 7.27 6.63
C ARG A 176 -4.98 7.25 7.18
N LEU A 177 -5.10 7.41 8.50
CA LEU A 177 -6.29 7.10 9.28
C LEU A 177 -7.22 8.29 9.53
N ALA A 178 -6.65 9.43 9.90
CA ALA A 178 -7.39 10.45 10.63
C ALA A 178 -8.19 11.38 9.71
N TYR A 179 -9.45 11.63 10.06
CA TYR A 179 -10.22 12.79 9.60
C TYR A 179 -10.58 13.72 10.77
N GLY A 180 -10.69 15.02 10.54
CA GLY A 180 -11.14 15.98 11.56
C GLY A 180 -10.07 16.90 12.19
N LEU A 181 -10.55 17.89 12.95
CA LEU A 181 -9.79 19.07 13.34
C LEU A 181 -8.62 18.78 14.29
N ARG A 182 -8.83 17.94 15.32
CA ARG A 182 -7.81 17.66 16.35
C ARG A 182 -6.53 17.10 15.75
N ALA A 183 -6.61 16.03 14.95
CA ALA A 183 -5.44 15.45 14.30
C ALA A 183 -4.71 16.45 13.40
N LYS A 184 -5.47 17.29 12.68
CA LYS A 184 -4.90 18.35 11.82
C LYS A 184 -4.14 19.42 12.62
N GLU A 185 -4.65 19.79 13.79
CA GLU A 185 -4.00 20.77 14.67
C GLU A 185 -2.70 20.22 15.25
N GLU A 186 -2.71 18.99 15.74
CA GLU A 186 -1.52 18.31 16.27
C GLU A 186 -0.45 18.12 15.20
N LEU A 187 -0.82 17.61 14.01
CA LEU A 187 0.12 17.49 12.90
C LEU A 187 0.67 18.86 12.45
N ARG A 188 -0.15 19.92 12.47
CA ARG A 188 0.31 21.28 12.16
C ARG A 188 1.30 21.79 13.21
N TYR A 189 1.09 21.45 14.48
CA TYR A 189 2.01 21.79 15.55
C TYR A 189 3.34 21.06 15.38
N VAL A 190 3.32 19.73 15.17
CA VAL A 190 4.51 18.91 14.93
C VAL A 190 5.27 19.39 13.70
N ALA A 191 4.58 19.67 12.59
CA ALA A 191 5.18 20.17 11.35
C ALA A 191 5.94 21.51 11.50
N ARG A 192 5.65 22.28 12.56
CA ARG A 192 6.29 23.57 12.82
C ARG A 192 7.32 23.52 13.94
N ASN A 193 7.22 22.57 14.85
CA ASN A 193 7.92 22.61 16.13
C ASN A 193 8.70 21.33 16.48
N ASP A 194 8.56 20.23 15.73
CA ASP A 194 9.35 19.03 16.01
C ASP A 194 10.85 19.32 15.78
N PRO A 195 11.74 18.89 16.69
CA PRO A 195 13.18 19.09 16.51
C PRO A 195 13.76 18.30 15.33
N SER A 196 13.12 17.18 14.93
CA SER A 196 13.54 16.44 13.73
C SER A 196 12.86 17.03 12.49
N SER A 197 13.68 17.41 11.50
CA SER A 197 13.17 17.83 10.19
C SER A 197 12.40 16.71 9.49
N ALA A 198 12.82 15.45 9.64
CA ALA A 198 12.13 14.32 9.05
C ALA A 198 10.71 14.15 9.63
N VAL A 199 10.56 14.30 10.95
CA VAL A 199 9.26 14.26 11.62
C VAL A 199 8.39 15.47 11.23
N ALA A 200 8.98 16.66 11.19
CA ALA A 200 8.27 17.87 10.77
C ALA A 200 7.76 17.77 9.31
N GLU A 201 8.59 17.28 8.40
CA GLU A 201 8.25 17.07 6.99
C GLU A 201 7.13 16.03 6.83
N ILE A 202 7.25 14.87 7.47
CA ILE A 202 6.23 13.83 7.34
C ILE A 202 4.90 14.25 7.95
N ALA A 203 4.91 15.02 9.05
CA ALA A 203 3.71 15.59 9.63
C ALA A 203 3.03 16.60 8.69
N ALA A 204 3.82 17.41 7.98
CA ALA A 204 3.30 18.34 6.97
C ALA A 204 2.65 17.59 5.79
N LEU A 205 3.27 16.51 5.32
CA LEU A 205 2.72 15.67 4.26
C LEU A 205 1.46 14.93 4.72
N ALA A 206 1.43 14.40 5.94
CA ALA A 206 0.26 13.75 6.53
C ALA A 206 -0.91 14.72 6.63
N LEU A 207 -0.68 15.93 7.16
CA LEU A 207 -1.68 16.99 7.19
C LEU A 207 -2.19 17.33 5.79
N ARG A 208 -1.28 17.45 4.81
CA ARG A 208 -1.65 17.71 3.41
C ARG A 208 -2.55 16.62 2.86
N ARG A 209 -2.22 15.35 3.09
CA ARG A 209 -3.01 14.21 2.63
C ARG A 209 -4.40 14.20 3.25
N ILE A 210 -4.51 14.38 4.57
CA ILE A 210 -5.80 14.45 5.28
C ILE A 210 -6.71 15.51 4.65
N ASN A 211 -6.20 16.71 4.38
CA ASN A 211 -6.99 17.79 3.77
C ASN A 211 -7.45 17.47 2.34
N LEU A 212 -6.66 16.69 1.58
CA LEU A 212 -7.00 16.35 0.21
C LEU A 212 -8.02 15.20 0.13
N VAL A 213 -7.88 14.20 1.00
CA VAL A 213 -8.77 13.02 1.04
C VAL A 213 -10.21 13.41 1.36
N GLU A 214 -10.42 14.41 2.23
CA GLU A 214 -11.75 14.96 2.54
C GLU A 214 -12.49 15.49 1.30
N VAL A 215 -11.77 15.88 0.25
CA VAL A 215 -12.35 16.47 -0.98
C VAL A 215 -12.29 15.51 -2.16
N GLN A 216 -11.22 14.70 -2.26
CA GLN A 216 -10.90 13.92 -3.46
C GLN A 216 -11.02 12.39 -3.27
N GLY A 217 -11.30 11.93 -2.04
CA GLY A 217 -11.49 10.52 -1.70
C GLY A 217 -10.21 9.80 -1.24
N ASN A 218 -10.41 8.63 -0.63
CA ASN A 218 -9.37 7.88 0.10
C ASN A 218 -8.25 7.28 -0.77
N ARG A 219 -8.46 7.19 -2.09
CA ARG A 219 -7.46 6.65 -3.05
C ARG A 219 -6.35 7.61 -3.41
N LEU A 220 -6.47 8.85 -2.96
CA LEU A 220 -5.44 9.84 -3.18
C LEU A 220 -4.31 9.62 -2.18
N HIS A 221 -3.10 9.46 -2.71
CA HIS A 221 -1.90 9.38 -1.89
C HIS A 221 -0.97 10.56 -2.18
N VAL A 222 -0.13 10.87 -1.20
CA VAL A 222 0.91 11.91 -1.31
C VAL A 222 2.28 11.26 -1.23
N MET A 223 3.16 11.59 -2.20
CA MET A 223 4.54 11.12 -2.21
C MET A 223 5.28 11.57 -0.95
N THR A 224 5.89 10.64 -0.22
CA THR A 224 6.67 10.92 1.00
C THR A 224 8.15 11.00 0.74
N ASN A 225 8.64 10.45 -0.36
CA ASN A 225 10.02 10.56 -0.81
C ASN A 225 10.06 10.73 -2.33
N PRO A 226 11.10 11.34 -2.91
CA PRO A 226 11.29 11.32 -4.36
C PRO A 226 11.44 9.89 -4.89
N ASN A 227 10.92 9.62 -6.08
CA ASN A 227 11.07 8.32 -6.74
C ASN A 227 11.09 8.49 -8.26
N ARG A 228 11.23 7.39 -9.00
CA ARG A 228 11.18 7.33 -10.47
C ARG A 228 9.84 6.77 -10.92
N LEU A 229 9.22 7.42 -11.89
CA LEU A 229 8.09 6.89 -12.63
C LEU A 229 8.59 6.26 -13.93
N LEU A 230 8.67 4.94 -13.93
CA LEU A 230 9.15 4.12 -15.03
C LEU A 230 8.04 3.89 -16.06
N THR A 231 8.42 3.78 -17.33
CA THR A 231 7.48 3.48 -18.42
C THR A 231 7.08 2.00 -18.47
N GLN A 232 7.90 1.12 -17.90
CA GLN A 232 7.66 -0.31 -17.74
C GLN A 232 8.09 -0.74 -16.32
N PRO A 233 7.58 -1.87 -15.78
CA PRO A 233 8.05 -2.40 -14.49
C PRO A 233 9.43 -3.07 -14.65
N ASP A 234 10.43 -2.29 -15.02
CA ASP A 234 11.81 -2.68 -15.30
C ASP A 234 12.71 -1.49 -14.91
N LEU A 235 13.72 -1.72 -14.05
CA LEU A 235 14.61 -0.67 -13.54
C LEU A 235 15.43 -0.01 -14.64
N ALA A 236 15.65 -0.70 -15.77
CA ALA A 236 16.36 -0.18 -16.93
C ALA A 236 15.47 0.63 -17.88
N SER A 237 14.15 0.63 -17.67
CA SER A 237 13.24 1.36 -18.55
C SER A 237 13.36 2.89 -18.38
N PRO A 238 13.02 3.68 -19.42
CA PRO A 238 12.97 5.14 -19.31
C PRO A 238 12.08 5.58 -18.16
N SER A 239 12.50 6.61 -17.44
CA SER A 239 11.77 7.15 -16.29
C SER A 239 11.77 8.67 -16.21
N THR A 240 10.82 9.19 -15.44
CA THR A 240 10.76 10.59 -15.02
C THR A 240 10.89 10.67 -13.51
N THR A 241 11.63 11.63 -12.98
CA THR A 241 11.71 11.87 -11.53
C THR A 241 10.40 12.46 -11.03
N ILE A 242 9.87 11.87 -9.96
CA ILE A 242 8.71 12.38 -9.22
C ILE A 242 9.19 12.86 -7.86
N SER A 243 8.95 14.13 -7.56
CA SER A 243 9.33 14.75 -6.29
C SER A 243 8.38 14.35 -5.14
N GLN A 244 8.87 14.50 -3.92
CA GLN A 244 8.07 14.44 -2.70
C GLN A 244 6.88 15.42 -2.77
N GLY A 245 5.77 15.08 -2.12
CA GLY A 245 4.56 15.88 -2.07
C GLY A 245 3.69 15.84 -3.33
N ILE A 246 4.13 15.17 -4.40
CA ILE A 246 3.29 14.96 -5.58
C ILE A 246 2.11 14.06 -5.22
N ARG A 247 0.94 14.37 -5.77
CA ARG A 247 -0.29 13.59 -5.63
C ARG A 247 -0.33 12.46 -6.64
N ILE A 248 -0.64 11.27 -6.18
CA ILE A 248 -0.79 10.11 -7.04
C ILE A 248 -2.05 9.32 -6.68
N ILE A 249 -2.49 8.48 -7.62
CA ILE A 249 -3.46 7.41 -7.39
C ILE A 249 -2.78 6.11 -7.76
N VAL A 250 -2.84 5.10 -6.88
CA VAL A 250 -2.32 3.77 -7.22
C VAL A 250 -3.39 3.01 -7.99
N LEU A 251 -3.02 2.54 -9.17
CA LEU A 251 -3.86 1.78 -10.08
C LEU A 251 -3.75 0.29 -9.82
N ARG A 252 -2.56 -0.18 -9.42
CA ARG A 252 -2.32 -1.58 -9.06
C ARG A 252 -1.11 -1.68 -8.14
N TRP A 253 -1.30 -2.38 -7.03
CA TRP A 253 -0.26 -2.65 -6.04
C TRP A 253 0.51 -3.93 -6.36
N ASN A 254 1.76 -4.00 -5.91
CA ASN A 254 2.55 -5.23 -5.80
C ASN A 254 2.69 -5.98 -7.13
N ILE A 255 3.19 -5.31 -8.16
CA ILE A 255 3.48 -5.88 -9.47
C ILE A 255 4.90 -6.48 -9.43
N PRO A 256 5.07 -7.81 -9.49
CA PRO A 256 6.40 -8.40 -9.62
C PRO A 256 7.03 -8.01 -10.95
N SER A 257 8.33 -7.79 -10.93
CA SER A 257 9.12 -7.53 -12.13
C SER A 257 8.90 -8.69 -13.12
N PRO A 258 8.54 -8.40 -14.38
CA PRO A 258 8.46 -9.42 -15.41
C PRO A 258 9.83 -9.87 -15.92
N THR A 259 10.91 -9.16 -15.58
CA THR A 259 12.29 -9.48 -15.98
C THR A 259 13.06 -10.24 -14.90
N SER A 260 12.41 -10.53 -13.76
CA SER A 260 13.01 -11.19 -12.60
C SER A 260 14.23 -10.46 -12.02
N GLU A 261 14.33 -9.15 -12.25
CA GLU A 261 15.40 -8.35 -11.66
C GLU A 261 15.31 -8.36 -10.13
N GLU A 262 16.46 -8.26 -9.48
CA GLU A 262 16.53 -8.31 -8.03
C GLU A 262 16.16 -6.95 -7.41
N GLY A 263 15.28 -6.99 -6.41
CA GLY A 263 14.87 -5.85 -5.62
C GLY A 263 15.81 -5.59 -4.44
N PRO A 264 15.72 -4.42 -3.83
CA PRO A 264 16.61 -3.98 -2.73
C PRO A 264 16.48 -4.80 -1.43
N ARG A 265 15.49 -5.68 -1.31
CA ARG A 265 15.34 -6.62 -0.17
C ARG A 265 15.95 -8.01 -0.44
N GLY A 266 16.53 -8.21 -1.61
CA GLY A 266 16.76 -9.54 -2.16
C GLY A 266 15.47 -10.16 -2.72
N GLY A 267 15.62 -11.06 -3.68
CA GLY A 267 14.49 -11.62 -4.43
C GLY A 267 13.93 -10.63 -5.46
N ILE A 268 12.78 -10.94 -6.05
CA ILE A 268 12.29 -10.20 -7.21
C ILE A 268 11.85 -8.77 -6.88
N GLN A 269 12.17 -7.83 -7.76
CA GLN A 269 11.76 -6.44 -7.61
C GLN A 269 10.24 -6.30 -7.75
N ILE A 270 9.68 -5.40 -6.94
CA ILE A 270 8.24 -5.11 -6.89
C ILE A 270 7.98 -3.65 -7.29
N TYR A 271 6.91 -3.46 -8.05
CA TYR A 271 6.44 -2.16 -8.52
C TYR A 271 5.03 -1.88 -8.08
N ASP A 272 4.67 -0.60 -7.99
CA ASP A 272 3.28 -0.17 -7.97
C ASP A 272 2.99 0.63 -9.23
N GLN A 273 1.88 0.33 -9.92
CA GLN A 273 1.45 1.13 -11.06
C GLN A 273 0.65 2.31 -10.55
N VAL A 274 1.07 3.52 -10.91
CA VAL A 274 0.49 4.77 -10.38
C VAL A 274 0.16 5.74 -11.50
N MET A 275 -0.78 6.63 -11.22
CA MET A 275 -1.09 7.80 -12.03
C MET A 275 -0.75 9.07 -11.25
N VAL A 276 0.02 9.97 -11.86
CA VAL A 276 0.29 11.31 -11.33
C VAL A 276 -0.93 12.18 -11.57
N VAL A 277 -1.57 12.66 -10.50
CA VAL A 277 -2.89 13.30 -10.58
C VAL A 277 -2.89 14.57 -11.44
N ASN A 278 -1.84 15.38 -11.32
CA ASN A 278 -1.79 16.67 -12.02
C ASN A 278 -1.50 16.55 -13.52
N THR A 279 -0.81 15.49 -13.96
CA THR A 279 -0.39 15.31 -15.35
C THR A 279 -1.16 14.22 -16.07
N GLY A 280 -1.84 13.33 -15.34
CA GLY A 280 -2.44 12.10 -15.88
C GLY A 280 -1.41 11.06 -16.31
N GLN A 281 -0.12 11.29 -16.08
CA GLN A 281 0.94 10.37 -16.49
C GLN A 281 0.85 9.08 -15.69
N VAL A 282 0.77 7.94 -16.39
CA VAL A 282 0.77 6.60 -15.79
C VAL A 282 2.14 5.96 -15.96
N GLY A 283 2.61 5.29 -14.91
CA GLY A 283 3.85 4.52 -14.95
C GLY A 283 4.00 3.60 -13.75
N PHE A 284 5.19 3.04 -13.60
CA PHE A 284 5.53 2.06 -12.58
C PHE A 284 6.54 2.67 -11.61
N MET A 285 6.25 2.58 -10.32
CA MET A 285 7.13 3.06 -9.28
C MET A 285 7.80 1.87 -8.59
N PRO A 286 9.14 1.78 -8.57
CA PRO A 286 9.83 0.72 -7.86
C PRO A 286 9.64 0.90 -6.36
N ARG A 287 9.39 -0.21 -5.65
CA ARG A 287 9.51 -0.21 -4.20
C ARG A 287 10.98 -0.20 -3.81
N LEU A 288 11.30 0.64 -2.84
CA LEU A 288 12.66 0.86 -2.35
C LEU A 288 12.78 0.21 -0.96
N GLY A 289 13.79 -0.65 -0.82
CA GLY A 289 14.15 -1.37 0.41
C GLY A 289 12.99 -2.02 1.14
N PHE A 290 13.04 -1.94 2.48
CA PHE A 290 12.03 -2.46 3.39
C PHE A 290 10.73 -1.64 3.39
N ASN A 291 10.19 -1.31 2.20
CA ASN A 291 8.98 -0.50 2.02
C ASN A 291 9.21 0.87 2.63
N GLU A 292 10.22 1.57 2.10
CA GLU A 292 10.26 3.01 2.24
C GLU A 292 8.88 3.51 1.88
N ILE A 293 8.24 4.17 2.85
CA ILE A 293 6.96 4.82 2.64
C ILE A 293 7.21 5.72 1.44
N THR A 294 6.67 5.33 0.30
CA THR A 294 6.65 6.12 -0.92
C THR A 294 5.39 6.97 -0.94
N PHE A 295 4.36 6.51 -0.24
CA PHE A 295 3.05 7.16 -0.21
C PHE A 295 2.40 7.06 1.17
N ILE A 296 1.75 8.14 1.55
CA ILE A 296 0.78 8.20 2.63
C ILE A 296 -0.60 8.50 2.09
#